data_AF-A0A2X2XYB4-F1
#
_entry.id   AF-A0A2X2XYB4-F1
#
_cell.length_a   1.000
_cell.length_b   1.000
_cell.length_c   1.000
_cell.angle_alpha   90.00
_cell.angle_beta   90.00
_cell.angle_gamma   90.00
#
_symmetry.space_group_name_H-M   'P 1'
#
loop_
_entity.id
_entity.type
_entity.pdbx_description
1 polymer ?
#
loop_
_entity_poly.entity_id
_entity_poly.type
_entity_poly.pdbx_seq_one_letter_code
_entity_poly.pdbx_strand_id
1 'polypeptide(L)'
;MSEENKRIYLASPHMGGLEEVFVKEAFDTNWIAPLGANVDGFEKELSEYVGSKTGAALASGTAAIHMALKAVGVKKGDKVFLLKFNICSKL
;
A
#
# COMPACT_ATOMS: atom_id res chain seq x y z
N MET A 1 -15.08 -29.66 28.68
CA MET A 1 -14.05 -29.00 27.85
C MET A 1 -14.57 -28.92 26.44
N SER A 2 -15.22 -27.81 26.09
CA SER A 2 -15.64 -27.53 24.73
C SER A 2 -14.39 -27.23 23.91
N GLU A 3 -14.10 -28.05 22.90
CA GLU A 3 -13.07 -27.72 21.92
C GLU A 3 -13.46 -26.43 21.20
N GLU A 4 -12.71 -25.38 21.48
CA GLU A 4 -12.84 -24.10 20.80
C GLU A 4 -12.35 -24.28 19.36
N ASN A 5 -13.29 -24.24 18.41
CA ASN A 5 -13.01 -24.33 16.99
C ASN A 5 -12.22 -23.08 16.55
N LYS A 6 -10.88 -23.15 16.66
CA LYS A 6 -9.99 -22.01 16.41
C LYS A 6 -10.06 -21.63 14.93
N ARG A 7 -10.68 -20.49 14.64
CA ARG A 7 -10.87 -19.99 13.28
C ARG A 7 -9.52 -19.81 12.58
N ILE A 8 -9.31 -20.54 11.49
CA ILE A 8 -8.12 -20.39 10.63
C ILE A 8 -8.42 -19.26 9.64
N TYR A 9 -7.69 -18.15 9.80
CA TYR A 9 -7.77 -17.01 8.89
C TYR A 9 -6.76 -17.17 7.76
N LEU A 10 -7.13 -16.72 6.57
CA LEU A 10 -6.25 -16.79 5.40
C LEU A 10 -5.11 -15.75 5.44
N ALA A 11 -5.41 -14.54 5.88
CA ALA A 11 -4.48 -13.40 5.87
C ALA A 11 -4.80 -12.44 7.02
N SER A 12 -4.71 -12.91 8.27
CA SER A 12 -4.80 -12.01 9.42
C SER A 12 -3.59 -11.08 9.46
N PRO A 13 -3.78 -9.79 9.78
CA PRO A 13 -2.66 -8.89 10.01
C PRO A 13 -1.74 -9.44 11.12
N HIS A 14 -0.44 -9.35 10.90
CA HIS A 14 0.57 -9.65 11.90
C HIS A 14 1.27 -8.35 12.26
N MET A 15 1.19 -7.96 13.55
CA MET A 15 1.82 -6.75 14.07
C MET A 15 3.15 -7.12 14.71
N GLY A 16 4.26 -6.60 14.19
CA GLY A 16 5.62 -6.87 14.64
C GLY A 16 6.07 -6.04 15.86
N GLY A 17 5.27 -5.06 16.27
CA GLY A 17 5.47 -4.23 17.47
C GLY A 17 5.98 -2.82 17.20
N LEU A 18 6.63 -2.57 16.06
CA LEU A 18 7.10 -1.23 15.68
C LEU A 18 5.97 -0.35 15.14
N GLU A 19 4.90 -0.96 14.61
CA GLU A 19 3.79 -0.24 14.01
C GLU A 19 3.10 0.70 15.01
N GLU A 20 2.90 0.24 16.25
CA GLU A 20 2.30 1.05 17.31
C GLU A 20 3.19 2.26 17.68
N VAL A 21 4.52 2.07 17.66
CA VAL A 21 5.49 3.13 17.95
C VAL A 21 5.39 4.24 16.90
N PHE A 22 5.40 3.89 15.61
CA PHE A 22 5.31 4.89 14.54
C PHE A 22 3.95 5.58 14.46
N VAL A 23 2.86 4.85 14.78
CA VAL A 23 1.54 5.47 14.91
C VAL A 23 1.54 6.48 16.05
N LYS A 24 2.05 6.11 17.22
CA LYS A 24 2.14 7.00 18.38
C LYS A 24 3.00 8.23 18.08
N GLU A 25 4.14 8.06 17.43
CA GLU A 25 5.01 9.16 17.02
C GLU A 25 4.27 10.16 16.10
N ALA A 26 3.45 9.69 15.16
CA ALA A 26 2.65 10.56 14.30
C ALA A 26 1.63 11.40 15.11
N PHE A 27 1.05 10.83 16.18
CA PHE A 27 0.20 11.58 17.10
C PHE A 27 0.98 12.57 17.96
N ASP A 28 2.11 12.14 18.53
CA ASP A 28 2.96 12.96 19.42
C ASP A 28 3.55 14.18 18.69
N THR A 29 3.90 14.01 17.41
CA THR A 29 4.39 15.09 16.53
C THR A 29 3.27 15.93 15.91
N ASN A 30 2.01 15.60 16.21
CA ASN A 30 0.80 16.19 15.63
C ASN A 30 0.82 16.20 14.09
N TRP A 31 1.44 15.18 13.50
CA TRP A 31 1.62 15.04 12.06
C TRP A 31 0.73 13.92 11.53
N ILE A 32 -0.59 14.13 11.63
CA ILE A 32 -1.63 13.19 11.18
C ILE A 32 -2.12 13.64 9.80
N ALA A 33 -1.22 13.62 8.83
CA ALA A 33 -1.43 14.12 7.48
C ALA A 33 -0.92 13.10 6.43
N PRO A 34 -1.39 13.16 5.18
CA PRO A 34 -0.94 12.26 4.10
C PRO A 34 0.50 12.53 3.60
N LEU A 35 1.26 13.35 4.32
CA LEU A 35 2.65 13.72 4.07
C LEU A 35 3.40 13.52 5.39
N GLY A 36 4.73 13.59 5.43
CA GLY A 36 5.50 13.61 6.68
C GLY A 36 6.66 12.62 6.73
N ALA A 37 7.45 12.71 7.79
CA ALA A 37 8.68 11.93 7.93
C ALA A 37 8.48 10.42 7.79
N ASN A 38 7.39 9.86 8.34
CA ASN A 38 7.04 8.45 8.19
C ASN A 38 6.74 8.06 6.74
N VAL A 39 6.12 8.96 5.98
CA VAL A 39 5.79 8.74 4.56
C VAL A 39 7.07 8.85 3.71
N ASP A 40 7.88 9.87 3.95
CA ASP A 40 9.15 10.08 3.24
C ASP A 40 10.12 8.91 3.48
N GLY A 41 10.19 8.43 4.72
CA GLY A 41 10.96 7.25 5.11
C GLY A 41 10.45 5.99 4.40
N PHE A 42 9.14 5.75 4.40
CA PHE A 42 8.54 4.62 3.69
C PHE A 42 8.82 4.65 2.19
N GLU A 43 8.68 5.81 1.53
CA GLU A 43 8.96 5.95 0.10
C GLU A 43 10.43 5.63 -0.21
N LYS A 44 11.36 6.12 0.61
CA LYS A 44 12.79 5.88 0.44
C LYS A 44 13.14 4.41 0.64
N GLU A 45 12.76 3.83 1.78
CA GLU A 45 13.08 2.44 2.12
C GLU A 45 12.47 1.47 1.11
N LEU A 46 11.21 1.70 0.70
CA LEU A 46 10.56 0.84 -0.28
C LEU A 46 11.23 0.96 -1.66
N SER A 47 11.63 2.17 -2.06
CA SER A 47 12.33 2.40 -3.34
C SER A 47 13.68 1.70 -3.36
N GLU A 48 14.45 1.79 -2.27
CA GLU A 48 15.72 1.09 -2.10
C GLU A 48 15.53 -0.43 -2.13
N TYR A 49 14.50 -0.93 -1.42
CA TYR A 49 14.18 -2.36 -1.38
C TYR A 49 13.84 -2.95 -2.74
N VAL A 50 13.03 -2.25 -3.55
CA VAL A 50 12.62 -2.72 -4.90
C VAL A 50 13.63 -2.35 -6.00
N GLY A 51 14.66 -1.55 -5.70
CA GLY A 51 15.63 -1.07 -6.68
C GLY A 51 15.11 0.02 -7.63
N SER A 52 14.09 0.78 -7.21
CA SER A 52 13.57 1.94 -7.95
C SER A 52 14.37 3.20 -7.61
N LYS A 53 14.43 4.16 -8.55
CA LYS A 53 15.05 5.48 -8.31
C LYS A 53 14.24 6.33 -7.34
N THR A 54 12.92 6.18 -7.36
CA THR A 54 11.95 6.97 -6.58
C THR A 54 10.69 6.15 -6.32
N GLY A 55 9.92 6.54 -5.31
CA GLY A 55 8.63 5.96 -4.95
C GLY A 55 7.65 7.05 -4.56
N ALA A 56 6.36 6.74 -4.66
CA ALA A 56 5.28 7.63 -4.23
C ALA A 56 4.25 6.82 -3.43
N ALA A 57 4.05 7.18 -2.16
CA ALA A 57 3.09 6.56 -1.28
C ALA A 57 1.68 7.06 -1.62
N LEU A 58 0.75 6.12 -1.73
CA LEU A 58 -0.64 6.40 -2.10
C LEU A 58 -1.59 5.60 -1.21
N ALA A 59 -2.84 6.05 -1.14
CA ALA A 59 -3.85 5.45 -0.26
C ALA A 59 -4.19 3.98 -0.61
N SER A 60 -3.94 3.53 -1.84
CA SER A 60 -4.17 2.15 -2.26
C SER A 60 -3.43 1.78 -3.54
N GLY A 61 -3.32 0.47 -3.81
CA GLY A 61 -2.79 -0.04 -5.07
C GLY A 61 -3.61 0.37 -6.30
N THR A 62 -4.93 0.55 -6.16
CA THR A 62 -5.79 1.06 -7.24
C THR A 62 -5.45 2.50 -7.59
N ALA A 63 -5.22 3.35 -6.59
CA ALA A 63 -4.77 4.73 -6.80
C ALA A 63 -3.38 4.76 -7.47
N ALA A 64 -2.47 3.86 -7.07
CA ALA A 64 -1.15 3.73 -7.69
C ALA A 64 -1.22 3.38 -9.17
N ILE A 65 -2.03 2.39 -9.56
CA ILE A 65 -2.22 2.03 -10.97
C ILE A 65 -2.86 3.20 -11.74
N HIS A 66 -3.85 3.87 -11.14
CA HIS A 66 -4.49 5.02 -11.78
C HIS A 66 -3.51 6.18 -12.03
N MET A 67 -2.68 6.52 -11.05
CA MET A 67 -1.65 7.54 -11.19
C MET A 67 -0.56 7.12 -12.19
N ALA A 68 -0.14 5.86 -12.18
CA ALA A 68 0.84 5.34 -13.13
C ALA A 68 0.36 5.49 -14.59
N LEU A 69 -0.89 5.11 -14.88
CA LEU A 69 -1.48 5.26 -16.22
C LEU A 69 -1.58 6.72 -16.65
N LYS A 70 -1.93 7.62 -15.71
CA LYS A 70 -1.91 9.06 -15.96
C LYS A 70 -0.51 9.60 -16.23
N ALA A 71 0.49 9.15 -15.47
CA ALA A 71 1.88 9.60 -15.60
C ALA A 71 2.49 9.21 -16.95
N VAL A 72 2.14 8.04 -17.49
CA VAL A 72 2.56 7.62 -18.84
C VAL A 72 1.68 8.19 -19.97
N GLY A 73 0.68 9.01 -19.63
CA GLY A 73 -0.11 9.77 -20.60
C GLY A 73 -1.24 9.01 -21.30
N VAL A 74 -1.75 7.92 -20.70
CA VAL A 74 -2.89 7.15 -21.25
C VAL A 74 -4.14 8.02 -21.31
N LYS A 75 -4.82 7.97 -22.47
CA LYS A 75 -6.04 8.72 -22.77
C LYS A 75 -7.20 7.80 -23.14
N LYS A 76 -8.38 8.40 -23.20
CA LYS A 76 -9.58 7.74 -23.71
C LYS A 76 -9.34 7.27 -25.15
N GLY A 77 -9.57 5.98 -25.41
CA GLY A 77 -9.36 5.36 -26.72
C GLY A 77 -8.06 4.55 -26.82
N ASP A 78 -7.13 4.73 -25.87
CA ASP A 78 -5.89 3.95 -25.83
C ASP A 78 -6.17 2.52 -25.35
N LYS A 79 -5.39 1.57 -25.89
CA LYS A 79 -5.47 0.16 -25.52
C LYS A 79 -4.39 -0.17 -24.49
N VAL A 80 -4.82 -0.62 -23.31
CA VAL A 80 -3.93 -1.09 -22.23
C VAL A 80 -4.11 -2.59 -22.10
N PHE A 81 -3.02 -3.35 -22.23
CA PHE A 81 -3.06 -4.81 -22.08
C PHE A 81 -3.06 -5.20 -20.61
N LEU A 82 -3.87 -6.20 -20.27
CA LEU A 82 -3.96 -6.76 -18.93
C LEU A 82 -4.03 -8.29 -19.02
N LEU A 83 -3.53 -8.98 -17.98
CA LEU A 83 -3.65 -10.43 -17.87
C LEU A 83 -5.11 -10.84 -17.64
N LYS A 84 -5.55 -11.93 -18.28
CA LYS A 84 -6.94 -12.42 -18.16
C LYS A 84 -7.30 -12.84 -16.73
N PHE A 85 -6.36 -13.39 -15.98
CA PHE A 85 -6.53 -13.77 -14.57
C PHE A 85 -5.83 -12.73 -13.70
N ASN A 86 -6.61 -11.86 -13.04
CA ASN A 86 -6.12 -10.78 -12.19
C ASN A 86 -7.13 -10.46 -11.09
N ILE A 87 -6.80 -9.53 -10.18
CA ILE A 87 -7.65 -9.17 -9.04
C ILE A 87 -8.93 -8.38 -9.43
N CYS A 88 -8.91 -7.66 -10.56
CA CYS A 88 -10.03 -6.87 -11.06
C CYS A 88 -11.05 -7.68 -11.86
N SER A 89 -10.76 -8.94 -12.24
CA SER A 89 -11.65 -9.76 -13.09
C SER A 89 -12.89 -10.30 -12.36
N LYS A 90 -13.23 -9.75 -11.20
CA LYS A 90 -14.37 -10.12 -10.36
C LYS A 90 -15.31 -8.93 -10.07
N LEU A 91 -15.14 -7.83 -10.80
CA LEU A 91 -16.13 -6.76 -10.96
C LEU A 91 -17.05 -7.08 -12.13
#